data_AF-S5MG81-F1
#
_entry.id   AF-S5MG81-F1
#
_cell.length_a   1.000
_cell.length_b   1.000
_cell.length_c   1.000
_cell.angle_alpha   90.00
_cell.angle_beta   90.00
_cell.angle_gamma   90.00
#
_symmetry.space_group_name_H-M   'P 1'
#
loop_
_entity.id
_entity.type
_entity.pdbx_description
1 polymer ?
#
loop_
_entity_poly.entity_id
_entity_poly.type
_entity_poly.pdbx_seq_one_letter_code
_entity_poly.pdbx_strand_id
1 'polypeptide(L)'
;MFLRITGDINYYLKRVQWIKYFDEFNISKKTSFYIRKIEKKVNDKNTFTYFKYWILWKWVNMNFELNESFIFHFKRNIKKMNLTLSAKEERFLIEVEELIFNSWRPLKQIPVKFNLDKKEKINLLQTNVNVHIFKKDLIEKKVVQLGKFDFYFSNKNLFFTNSFQKIQRIINYEEIKSVTAEIYGIIIETEDNKYLIRGKNKLLTYVLLQRMVPKLNLNINNISKIYNYFDFWNILLLKIN
;
A
#
# COMPACT_ATOMS: atom_id res chain seq x y z
N MET A 1 -2.52 10.66 7.40
CA MET A 1 -1.54 11.00 6.36
C MET A 1 -1.85 12.34 5.69
N PHE A 2 -3.01 12.51 5.05
CA PHE A 2 -3.35 13.76 4.33
C PHE A 2 -3.93 14.87 5.22
N LEU A 3 -4.51 14.52 6.37
CA LEU A 3 -5.02 15.49 7.32
C LEU A 3 -3.87 16.37 7.86
N ARG A 4 -4.04 17.69 7.79
CA ARG A 4 -3.15 18.66 8.40
C ARG A 4 -3.78 19.20 9.68
N ILE A 5 -2.97 19.34 10.72
CA ILE A 5 -3.39 19.93 12.00
C ILE A 5 -3.16 21.45 11.90
N THR A 6 -4.11 22.23 12.40
CA THR A 6 -4.01 23.69 12.50
C THR A 6 -4.22 24.13 13.94
N GLY A 7 -3.48 25.14 14.37
CA GLY A 7 -3.67 25.79 15.67
C GLY A 7 -4.81 26.82 15.68
N ASP A 8 -5.49 27.03 14.55
CA ASP A 8 -6.63 27.95 14.47
C ASP A 8 -7.87 27.34 15.13
N ILE A 9 -8.25 27.90 16.28
CA ILE A 9 -9.43 27.49 17.06
C ILE A 9 -10.72 27.66 16.24
N ASN A 10 -10.78 28.64 15.34
CA ASN A 10 -11.93 28.91 14.48
C ASN A 10 -11.95 28.04 13.22
N TYR A 11 -11.00 27.12 13.04
CA TYR A 11 -10.92 26.28 11.85
C TYR A 11 -12.19 25.49 11.59
N TYR A 12 -12.83 24.95 12.64
CA TYR A 12 -14.07 24.20 12.50
C TYR A 12 -15.18 25.05 11.87
N LEU A 13 -15.38 26.27 12.37
CA LEU A 13 -16.39 27.21 11.86
C LEU A 13 -16.08 27.62 10.41
N LYS A 14 -14.82 27.95 10.11
CA LYS A 14 -14.37 28.27 8.75
C LYS A 14 -14.62 27.12 7.77
N ARG A 15 -14.33 25.87 8.18
CA ARG A 15 -14.60 24.66 7.38
C ARG A 15 -16.07 24.53 7.03
N VAL A 16 -16.98 24.67 8.01
CA VAL A 16 -18.44 24.60 7.75
C VAL A 16 -18.87 25.64 6.72
N GLN A 17 -18.30 26.85 6.78
CA GLN A 17 -18.58 27.90 5.80
C GLN A 17 -18.07 27.58 4.40
N TRP A 18 -16.99 26.83 4.25
CA TRP A 18 -16.37 26.53 2.96
C TRP A 18 -16.89 25.26 2.29
N ILE A 19 -17.41 24.29 3.06
CA ILE A 19 -18.02 23.05 2.56
C ILE A 19 -19.11 23.33 1.50
N LYS A 20 -19.86 24.42 1.65
CA LYS A 20 -20.89 24.81 0.68
C LYS A 20 -20.36 25.05 -0.76
N TYR A 21 -19.06 25.31 -0.91
CA TYR A 21 -18.44 25.51 -2.22
C TYR A 21 -17.99 24.19 -2.85
N PHE A 22 -17.31 23.36 -2.07
CA PHE A 22 -16.93 22.01 -2.46
C PHE A 22 -16.62 21.16 -1.23
N ASP A 23 -16.79 19.86 -1.39
CA ASP A 23 -16.63 18.83 -0.36
C ASP A 23 -16.09 17.54 -0.99
N GLU A 24 -15.92 16.49 -0.18
CA GLU A 24 -15.50 15.17 -0.60
C GLU A 24 -16.45 14.47 -1.57
N PHE A 25 -17.73 14.84 -1.64
CA PHE A 25 -18.70 14.21 -2.54
C PHE A 25 -18.68 14.84 -3.94
N ASN A 26 -18.37 16.13 -4.04
CA ASN A 26 -18.48 16.90 -5.27
C ASN A 26 -17.13 17.39 -5.82
N ILE A 27 -16.02 17.18 -5.11
CA ILE A 27 -14.69 17.61 -5.55
C ILE A 27 -14.36 17.08 -6.95
N SER A 28 -14.76 15.87 -7.33
CA SER A 28 -14.48 15.35 -8.68
C SER A 28 -15.21 16.13 -9.78
N LYS A 29 -16.36 16.75 -9.47
CA LYS A 29 -17.24 17.47 -10.41
C LYS A 29 -16.87 18.94 -10.59
N LYS A 30 -16.31 19.62 -9.57
CA LYS A 30 -15.92 21.04 -9.72
C LYS A 30 -14.74 21.17 -10.69
N THR A 31 -14.49 22.35 -11.25
CA THR A 31 -13.29 22.62 -12.07
C THR A 31 -12.16 23.23 -11.23
N SER A 32 -10.91 23.18 -11.71
CA SER A 32 -9.78 23.86 -11.05
C SER A 32 -9.99 25.37 -11.00
N PHE A 33 -10.56 25.94 -12.06
CA PHE A 33 -10.92 27.35 -12.13
C PHE A 33 -11.92 27.76 -11.05
N TYR A 34 -12.96 26.94 -10.82
CA TYR A 34 -13.94 27.19 -9.75
C TYR A 34 -13.26 27.26 -8.38
N ILE A 35 -12.39 26.29 -8.06
CA ILE A 35 -11.68 26.27 -6.77
C ILE A 35 -10.79 27.51 -6.63
N ARG A 36 -10.05 27.89 -7.67
CA ARG A 36 -9.23 29.12 -7.67
C ARG A 36 -10.08 30.37 -7.47
N LYS A 37 -11.28 30.43 -8.04
CA LYS A 37 -12.21 31.57 -7.85
C LYS A 37 -12.67 31.67 -6.40
N ILE A 38 -12.94 30.55 -5.73
CA ILE A 38 -13.27 30.53 -4.30
C ILE A 38 -12.05 30.90 -3.46
N GLU A 39 -10.89 30.34 -3.77
CA GLU A 39 -9.64 30.63 -3.09
C GLU A 39 -9.33 32.13 -3.09
N LYS A 40 -9.57 32.84 -4.21
CA LYS A 40 -9.42 34.31 -4.29
C LYS A 40 -10.34 35.07 -3.32
N LYS A 41 -11.53 34.54 -3.00
CA LYS A 41 -12.51 35.18 -2.09
C LYS A 41 -12.23 34.94 -0.61
N VAL A 42 -11.37 33.99 -0.26
CA VAL A 42 -11.04 33.67 1.13
C VAL A 42 -9.84 34.50 1.59
N ASN A 43 -9.97 35.20 2.72
CA ASN A 43 -8.88 36.02 3.25
C ASN A 43 -7.72 35.16 3.80
N ASP A 44 -8.04 34.07 4.49
CA ASP A 44 -7.06 33.19 5.13
C ASP A 44 -6.65 32.01 4.21
N LYS A 45 -5.61 32.23 3.41
CA LYS A 45 -5.12 31.24 2.43
C LYS A 45 -4.55 29.97 3.07
N ASN A 46 -3.88 30.11 4.21
CA ASN A 46 -3.24 28.97 4.89
C ASN A 46 -4.30 28.02 5.44
N THR A 47 -5.29 28.56 6.14
CA THR A 47 -6.39 27.77 6.68
C THR A 47 -7.25 27.17 5.57
N PHE A 48 -7.44 27.88 4.46
CA PHE A 48 -8.09 27.33 3.27
C PHE A 48 -7.31 26.17 2.63
N THR A 49 -5.97 26.23 2.66
CA THR A 49 -5.12 25.13 2.20
C THR A 49 -5.31 23.89 3.10
N TYR A 50 -5.37 24.05 4.43
CA TYR A 50 -5.69 22.95 5.34
C TYR A 50 -7.08 22.36 5.08
N PHE A 51 -8.06 23.18 4.76
CA PHE A 51 -9.38 22.72 4.34
C PHE A 51 -9.33 21.85 3.08
N LYS A 52 -8.56 22.25 2.06
CA LYS A 52 -8.35 21.44 0.84
C LYS A 52 -7.70 20.08 1.16
N TYR A 53 -6.72 20.04 2.06
CA TYR A 53 -6.13 18.78 2.55
C TYR A 53 -7.15 17.92 3.32
N TRP A 54 -8.01 18.53 4.13
CA TRP A 54 -9.08 17.84 4.84
C TRP A 54 -10.09 17.19 3.88
N ILE A 55 -10.50 17.90 2.83
CA ILE A 55 -11.35 17.33 1.75
C ILE A 55 -10.64 16.19 1.06
N LEU A 56 -9.37 16.34 0.70
CA LEU A 56 -8.60 15.27 0.07
C LEU A 56 -8.56 14.02 0.96
N TRP A 57 -8.33 14.19 2.26
CA TRP A 57 -8.30 13.11 3.23
C TRP A 57 -9.65 12.39 3.36
N LYS A 58 -10.78 13.13 3.46
CA LYS A 58 -12.13 12.54 3.48
C LYS A 58 -12.42 11.80 2.17
N TRP A 59 -12.10 12.41 1.02
CA TRP A 59 -12.28 11.81 -0.29
C TRP A 59 -11.51 10.48 -0.43
N VAL A 60 -10.24 10.45 0.00
CA VAL A 60 -9.45 9.20 0.00
C VAL A 60 -10.12 8.13 0.85
N ASN A 61 -10.53 8.46 2.08
CA ASN A 61 -11.18 7.48 2.97
C ASN A 61 -12.46 6.87 2.39
N MET A 62 -13.22 7.67 1.63
CA MET A 62 -14.47 7.22 1.02
C MET A 62 -14.28 6.43 -0.27
N ASN A 63 -13.23 6.74 -1.04
CA ASN A 63 -13.08 6.25 -2.41
C ASN A 63 -11.83 5.36 -2.59
N PHE A 64 -11.12 4.99 -1.51
CA PHE A 64 -9.87 4.24 -1.64
C PHE A 64 -10.13 2.83 -2.20
N GLU A 65 -9.56 2.60 -3.38
CA GLU A 65 -9.54 1.31 -4.06
C GLU A 65 -8.17 1.09 -4.69
N LEU A 66 -7.69 -0.16 -4.73
CA LEU A 66 -6.42 -0.48 -5.39
C LEU A 66 -6.63 -0.68 -6.90
N ASN A 67 -6.91 0.43 -7.60
CA ASN A 67 -7.05 0.44 -9.05
C ASN A 67 -6.52 1.75 -9.67
N GLU A 68 -6.33 1.74 -10.98
CA GLU A 68 -5.81 2.88 -11.74
C GLU A 68 -6.75 4.08 -11.70
N SER A 69 -8.07 3.82 -11.66
CA SER A 69 -9.09 4.86 -11.57
C SER A 69 -8.92 5.71 -10.32
N PHE A 70 -8.72 5.09 -9.16
CA PHE A 70 -8.44 5.77 -7.90
C PHE A 70 -7.20 6.66 -8.01
N ILE A 71 -6.07 6.12 -8.50
CA ILE A 71 -4.82 6.88 -8.67
C ILE A 71 -5.01 8.08 -9.60
N PHE A 72 -5.69 7.88 -10.73
CA PHE A 72 -5.98 8.93 -11.69
C PHE A 72 -6.81 10.05 -11.05
N HIS A 73 -7.92 9.69 -10.40
CA HIS A 73 -8.79 10.67 -9.72
C HIS A 73 -8.08 11.38 -8.58
N PHE A 74 -7.27 10.66 -7.81
CA PHE A 74 -6.50 11.22 -6.70
C PHE A 74 -5.47 12.25 -7.19
N LYS A 75 -4.64 11.90 -8.19
CA LYS A 75 -3.67 12.84 -8.82
C LYS A 75 -4.37 14.05 -9.44
N ARG A 76 -5.51 13.84 -10.10
CA ARG A 76 -6.35 14.92 -10.64
C ARG A 76 -6.83 15.86 -9.53
N ASN A 77 -7.33 15.32 -8.41
CA ASN A 77 -7.83 16.10 -7.28
C ASN A 77 -6.71 16.93 -6.62
N ILE A 78 -5.51 16.37 -6.44
CA ILE A 78 -4.32 17.09 -5.96
C ILE A 78 -3.99 18.28 -6.87
N LYS A 79 -3.84 18.04 -8.18
CA LYS A 79 -3.51 19.09 -9.16
C LYS A 79 -4.58 20.17 -9.20
N LYS A 80 -5.84 19.77 -9.12
CA LYS A 80 -6.98 20.67 -9.16
C LYS A 80 -7.07 21.58 -7.93
N MET A 81 -6.78 21.05 -6.75
CA MET A 81 -6.74 21.80 -5.49
C MET A 81 -5.42 22.56 -5.26
N ASN A 82 -4.46 22.39 -6.17
CA ASN A 82 -3.11 22.96 -6.08
C ASN A 82 -2.45 22.60 -4.74
N LEU A 83 -2.45 21.30 -4.40
CA LEU A 83 -1.85 20.77 -3.17
C LEU A 83 -0.45 20.23 -3.46
N THR A 84 0.48 20.47 -2.53
CA THR A 84 1.80 19.87 -2.54
C THR A 84 1.81 18.61 -1.70
N LEU A 85 2.43 17.54 -2.19
CA LEU A 85 2.59 16.34 -1.39
C LEU A 85 3.88 16.41 -0.57
N SER A 86 3.81 15.86 0.64
CA SER A 86 5.00 15.53 1.43
C SER A 86 5.63 14.24 0.92
N ALA A 87 6.91 14.01 1.25
CA ALA A 87 7.61 12.77 0.88
C ALA A 87 6.86 11.49 1.33
N LYS A 88 6.16 11.54 2.46
CA LYS A 88 5.33 10.41 2.94
C LYS A 88 4.13 10.15 2.03
N GLU A 89 3.49 11.19 1.53
CA GLU A 89 2.31 11.10 0.66
C GLU A 89 2.69 10.69 -0.77
N GLU A 90 3.82 11.17 -1.26
CA GLU A 90 4.40 10.69 -2.53
C GLU A 90 4.78 9.22 -2.43
N ARG A 91 5.39 8.80 -1.31
CA ARG A 91 5.69 7.39 -1.06
C ARG A 91 4.43 6.53 -1.07
N PHE A 92 3.34 6.99 -0.46
CA PHE A 92 2.05 6.29 -0.53
C PHE A 92 1.58 6.09 -1.98
N LEU A 93 1.66 7.13 -2.81
CA LEU A 93 1.31 7.01 -4.22
C LEU A 93 2.15 5.96 -4.93
N ILE A 94 3.47 6.00 -4.73
CA ILE A 94 4.40 5.03 -5.32
C ILE A 94 4.07 3.60 -4.86
N GLU A 95 3.78 3.41 -3.57
CA GLU A 95 3.43 2.10 -3.02
C GLU A 95 2.11 1.58 -3.60
N VAL A 96 1.09 2.42 -3.77
CA VAL A 96 -0.18 2.01 -4.40
C VAL A 96 0.00 1.70 -5.87
N GLU A 97 0.72 2.55 -6.62
CA GLU A 97 1.04 2.32 -8.03
C GLU A 97 1.84 1.04 -8.24
N GLU A 98 2.80 0.74 -7.35
CA GLU A 98 3.57 -0.50 -7.38
C GLU A 98 2.66 -1.74 -7.21
N LEU A 99 1.68 -1.69 -6.31
CA LEU A 99 0.74 -2.80 -6.12
C LEU A 99 -0.16 -2.99 -7.34
N ILE A 100 -0.70 -1.89 -7.89
CA ILE A 100 -1.53 -1.94 -9.09
C ILE A 100 -0.74 -2.47 -10.28
N PHE A 101 0.44 -1.91 -10.55
CA PHE A 101 1.28 -2.35 -11.64
C PHE A 101 1.65 -3.83 -11.52
N ASN A 102 2.02 -4.28 -10.33
CA ASN A 102 2.34 -5.68 -10.12
C ASN A 102 1.14 -6.60 -10.12
N SER A 103 -0.10 -6.12 -9.98
CA SER A 103 -1.31 -6.95 -10.01
C SER A 103 -1.71 -7.39 -11.42
N TRP A 104 -1.45 -6.57 -12.45
CA TRP A 104 -1.90 -6.84 -13.83
C TRP A 104 -0.80 -6.92 -14.89
N ARG A 105 0.41 -6.35 -14.67
CA ARG A 105 1.43 -6.25 -15.74
C ARG A 105 1.77 -7.61 -16.38
N PRO A 106 2.07 -7.69 -17.68
CA PRO A 106 2.54 -8.95 -18.29
C PRO A 106 3.75 -9.55 -17.57
N LEU A 107 3.72 -10.87 -17.34
CA LEU A 107 4.82 -11.60 -16.71
C LEU A 107 5.95 -11.81 -17.73
N LYS A 108 7.08 -11.13 -17.52
CA LYS A 108 8.30 -11.32 -18.30
C LYS A 108 9.25 -12.22 -17.54
N GLN A 109 10.02 -13.04 -18.26
CA GLN A 109 11.03 -13.88 -17.62
C GLN A 109 12.19 -13.03 -17.12
N ILE A 110 12.61 -13.25 -15.87
CA ILE A 110 13.76 -12.60 -15.26
C ILE A 110 14.95 -13.57 -15.32
N PRO A 111 16.10 -13.16 -15.86
CA PRO A 111 17.29 -14.01 -15.87
C PRO A 111 17.84 -14.17 -14.45
N VAL A 112 18.26 -15.39 -14.12
CA VAL A 112 18.83 -15.75 -12.80
C VAL A 112 20.10 -16.58 -12.97
N LYS A 113 20.99 -16.52 -11.98
CA LYS A 113 22.27 -17.24 -11.95
C LYS A 113 22.17 -18.66 -11.37
N PHE A 114 21.04 -19.01 -10.76
CA PHE A 114 20.82 -20.32 -10.18
C PHE A 114 20.02 -21.22 -11.13
N ASN A 115 20.19 -22.54 -10.98
CA ASN A 115 19.50 -23.52 -11.80
C ASN A 115 18.02 -23.58 -11.45
N LEU A 116 17.18 -23.65 -12.48
CA LEU A 116 15.74 -23.82 -12.39
C LEU A 116 15.35 -25.18 -12.99
N ASP A 117 14.21 -25.72 -12.56
CA ASP A 117 13.62 -26.90 -13.21
C ASP A 117 13.31 -26.61 -14.70
N LYS A 118 13.28 -27.66 -15.54
CA LYS A 118 13.18 -27.59 -17.02
C LYS A 118 11.96 -26.81 -17.59
N LYS A 119 11.02 -26.35 -16.74
CA LYS A 119 9.86 -25.52 -17.10
C LYS A 119 9.59 -24.39 -16.10
N GLU A 120 10.45 -24.23 -15.11
CA GLU A 120 10.30 -23.21 -14.09
C GLU A 120 10.86 -21.87 -14.59
N LYS A 121 10.09 -20.81 -14.42
CA LYS A 121 10.46 -19.47 -14.88
C LYS A 121 10.23 -18.47 -13.76
N ILE A 122 11.23 -17.63 -13.48
CA ILE A 122 11.04 -16.48 -12.59
C ILE A 122 10.36 -15.36 -13.36
N ASN A 123 9.33 -14.77 -12.76
CA ASN A 123 8.60 -13.65 -13.37
C ASN A 123 8.57 -12.37 -12.52
N LEU A 124 8.70 -12.50 -11.20
CA LEU A 124 8.59 -11.38 -10.27
C LEU A 124 9.77 -11.42 -9.30
N LEU A 125 10.20 -10.23 -8.88
CA LEU A 125 11.30 -10.02 -7.95
C LEU A 125 10.87 -9.00 -6.90
N GLN A 126 11.23 -9.27 -5.66
CA GLN A 126 11.13 -8.32 -4.55
C GLN A 126 12.44 -8.32 -3.77
N THR A 127 13.12 -7.18 -3.68
CA THR A 127 14.45 -7.10 -3.07
C THR A 127 14.41 -6.55 -1.64
N ASN A 128 15.46 -6.85 -0.87
CA ASN A 128 15.68 -6.35 0.50
C ASN A 128 14.48 -6.61 1.43
N VAL A 129 13.99 -7.84 1.41
CA VAL A 129 12.86 -8.31 2.20
C VAL A 129 13.36 -8.85 3.54
N ASN A 130 12.87 -8.29 4.64
CA ASN A 130 13.22 -8.77 5.97
C ASN A 130 12.30 -9.91 6.38
N VAL A 131 12.87 -11.06 6.77
CA VAL A 131 12.14 -12.29 7.04
C VAL A 131 12.36 -12.71 8.48
N HIS A 132 11.27 -13.10 9.14
CA HIS A 132 11.28 -13.69 10.47
C HIS A 132 10.57 -15.04 10.43
N ILE A 133 10.87 -15.90 11.39
CA ILE A 133 10.23 -17.20 11.58
C ILE A 133 9.60 -17.27 12.97
N PHE A 134 8.40 -17.82 13.06
CA PHE A 134 7.78 -18.16 14.33
C PHE A 134 8.27 -19.55 14.74
N LYS A 135 9.05 -19.64 15.83
CA LYS A 135 9.47 -20.95 16.35
C LYS A 135 8.29 -21.64 17.02
N LYS A 136 8.04 -22.92 16.67
CA LYS A 136 7.02 -23.76 17.33
C LYS A 136 7.48 -24.22 18.73
N ASP A 137 8.80 -24.31 18.97
CA ASP A 137 9.36 -25.08 20.10
C ASP A 137 9.72 -24.27 21.36
N LEU A 138 9.30 -23.00 21.45
CA LEU A 138 9.56 -22.19 22.66
C LEU A 138 8.26 -21.95 23.41
N ILE A 139 8.29 -22.21 24.72
CA ILE A 139 7.22 -21.93 25.70
C ILE A 139 6.72 -20.47 25.57
N GLU A 140 7.57 -19.58 25.07
CA GLU A 140 7.20 -18.26 24.57
C GLU A 140 7.22 -18.24 23.03
N LYS A 141 6.09 -17.86 22.40
CA LYS A 141 5.98 -17.62 20.95
C LYS A 141 6.89 -16.47 20.50
N LYS A 142 8.20 -16.72 20.40
CA LYS A 142 9.20 -15.73 19.97
C LYS A 142 9.35 -15.75 18.45
N VAL A 143 9.28 -14.54 17.88
CA VAL A 143 9.56 -14.28 16.47
C VAL A 143 11.06 -14.07 16.32
N VAL A 144 11.74 -14.90 15.53
CA VAL A 144 13.19 -14.82 15.32
C VAL A 144 13.46 -14.25 13.93
N GLN A 145 14.29 -13.21 13.85
CA GLN A 145 14.72 -12.67 12.56
C GLN A 145 15.67 -13.65 11.86
N LEU A 146 15.31 -14.08 10.64
CA LEU A 146 16.16 -14.90 9.80
C LEU A 146 17.19 -14.07 9.02
N GLY A 147 16.82 -12.85 8.62
CA GLY A 147 17.70 -11.95 7.88
C GLY A 147 16.98 -11.20 6.77
N LYS A 148 17.76 -10.62 5.85
CA LYS A 148 17.29 -9.91 4.66
C LYS A 148 17.59 -10.72 3.41
N PHE A 149 16.63 -10.80 2.51
CA PHE A 149 16.70 -11.64 1.31
C PHE A 149 16.13 -10.90 0.09
N ASP A 150 16.55 -11.35 -1.09
CA ASP A 150 15.88 -11.06 -2.35
C ASP A 150 15.01 -12.25 -2.75
N PHE A 151 13.74 -11.97 -3.02
CA PHE A 151 12.70 -12.95 -3.33
C PHE A 151 12.49 -13.04 -4.83
N TYR A 152 12.71 -14.23 -5.38
CA TYR A 152 12.42 -14.53 -6.79
C TYR A 152 11.20 -15.44 -6.83
N PHE A 153 10.14 -14.97 -7.48
CA PHE A 153 8.88 -15.70 -7.59
C PHE A 153 8.83 -16.38 -8.95
N SER A 154 8.83 -17.70 -8.93
CA SER A 154 8.61 -18.53 -10.11
C SER A 154 7.14 -18.93 -10.22
N ASN A 155 6.78 -19.66 -11.27
CA ASN A 155 5.49 -20.33 -11.43
C ASN A 155 5.26 -21.54 -10.50
N LYS A 156 6.26 -21.95 -9.71
CA LYS A 156 6.19 -23.11 -8.81
C LYS A 156 6.65 -22.82 -7.38
N ASN A 157 7.68 -21.99 -7.23
CA ASN A 157 8.40 -21.78 -5.99
C ASN A 157 8.65 -20.29 -5.72
N LEU A 158 8.80 -19.96 -4.43
CA LEU A 158 9.39 -18.72 -3.95
C LEU A 158 10.82 -18.99 -3.48
N PHE A 159 11.80 -18.38 -4.14
CA PHE A 159 13.22 -18.50 -3.79
C PHE A 159 13.67 -17.32 -2.93
N PHE A 160 14.35 -17.63 -1.83
CA PHE A 160 14.99 -16.68 -0.95
C PHE A 160 16.48 -16.69 -1.28
N THR A 161 17.01 -15.56 -1.73
CA THR A 161 18.40 -15.46 -2.15
C THR A 161 19.12 -14.32 -1.42
N ASN A 162 20.44 -14.36 -1.44
CA ASN A 162 21.26 -13.21 -1.06
C ASN A 162 21.52 -12.29 -2.28
N SER A 163 22.28 -11.21 -2.08
CA SER A 163 22.66 -10.25 -3.14
C SER A 163 23.45 -10.87 -4.30
N PHE A 164 24.04 -12.05 -4.12
CA PHE A 164 24.77 -12.80 -5.14
C PHE A 164 23.90 -13.84 -5.87
N GLN A 165 22.58 -13.84 -5.64
CA GLN A 165 21.63 -14.82 -6.16
C GLN A 165 21.92 -16.27 -5.71
N LYS A 166 22.60 -16.46 -4.57
CA LYS A 166 22.74 -17.79 -3.95
C LYS A 166 21.47 -18.12 -3.18
N ILE A 167 20.82 -19.22 -3.53
CA ILE A 167 19.62 -19.72 -2.85
C ILE A 167 19.96 -20.04 -1.39
N GLN A 168 19.18 -19.49 -0.48
CA GLN A 168 19.25 -19.75 0.97
C GLN A 168 18.07 -20.61 1.42
N ARG A 169 16.88 -20.37 0.86
CA ARG A 169 15.64 -21.12 1.15
C ARG A 169 14.73 -21.15 -0.07
N ILE A 170 13.84 -22.13 -0.10
CA ILE A 170 12.81 -22.28 -1.12
C ILE A 170 11.50 -22.57 -0.37
N ILE A 171 10.40 -21.98 -0.82
CA ILE A 171 9.05 -22.37 -0.42
C ILE A 171 8.34 -22.85 -1.68
N ASN A 172 7.92 -24.12 -1.70
CA ASN A 172 7.03 -24.62 -2.74
C ASN A 172 5.61 -24.07 -2.50
N TYR A 173 4.97 -23.56 -3.55
CA TYR A 173 3.60 -23.05 -3.43
C TYR A 173 2.57 -24.13 -3.08
N GLU A 174 2.89 -25.41 -3.26
CA GLU A 174 2.08 -26.54 -2.79
C GLU A 174 2.04 -26.69 -1.28
N GLU A 175 3.10 -26.30 -0.59
CA GLU A 175 3.21 -26.40 0.87
C GLU A 175 2.54 -25.23 1.59
N ILE A 176 2.15 -24.17 0.87
CA ILE A 176 1.52 -22.97 1.47
C ILE A 176 0.09 -23.31 1.89
N LYS A 177 -0.15 -23.31 3.19
CA LYS A 177 -1.48 -23.49 3.79
C LYS A 177 -2.28 -22.20 3.81
N SER A 178 -1.65 -21.10 4.19
CA SER A 178 -2.33 -19.81 4.33
C SER A 178 -1.39 -18.64 4.08
N VAL A 179 -1.98 -17.52 3.63
CA VAL A 179 -1.30 -16.23 3.46
C VAL A 179 -2.19 -15.15 4.07
N THR A 180 -1.68 -14.49 5.11
CA THR A 180 -2.42 -13.46 5.85
C THR A 180 -1.71 -12.13 5.74
N ALA A 181 -2.44 -11.07 5.41
CA ALA A 181 -1.93 -9.72 5.43
C ALA A 181 -2.12 -9.11 6.81
N GLU A 182 -1.04 -8.55 7.37
CA GLU A 182 -1.02 -7.86 8.66
C GLU A 182 -0.41 -6.46 8.49
N ILE A 183 -0.75 -5.53 9.39
CA ILE A 183 -0.29 -4.13 9.30
C ILE A 183 1.25 -4.01 9.28
N TYR A 184 1.95 -5.00 9.79
CA TYR A 184 3.42 -5.03 9.90
C TYR A 184 4.12 -5.92 8.85
N GLY A 185 3.37 -6.67 8.02
CA GLY A 185 3.93 -7.54 6.97
C GLY A 185 2.96 -8.63 6.49
N ILE A 186 3.44 -9.54 5.66
CA ILE A 186 2.69 -10.71 5.20
C ILE A 186 3.14 -11.94 5.97
N ILE A 187 2.19 -12.70 6.48
CA ILE A 187 2.44 -13.99 7.10
C ILE A 187 2.19 -15.08 6.05
N ILE A 188 3.19 -15.93 5.80
CA ILE A 188 3.03 -17.16 5.02
C ILE A 188 3.17 -18.34 5.97
N GLU A 189 2.16 -19.19 6.01
CA GLU A 189 2.18 -20.45 6.74
C GLU A 189 2.34 -21.60 5.76
N THR A 190 3.40 -22.38 5.96
CA THR A 190 3.62 -23.65 5.27
C THR A 190 3.28 -24.81 6.20
N GLU A 191 3.40 -26.06 5.73
CA GLU A 191 3.25 -27.24 6.58
C GLU A 191 4.12 -27.19 7.85
N ASP A 192 5.39 -26.86 7.66
CA ASP A 192 6.39 -26.91 8.72
C ASP A 192 6.58 -25.57 9.43
N ASN A 193 6.53 -24.47 8.69
CA ASN A 193 7.05 -23.18 9.13
C ASN A 193 6.02 -22.06 8.98
N LYS A 194 6.15 -21.04 9.81
CA LYS A 194 5.41 -19.79 9.68
C LYS A 194 6.38 -18.64 9.54
N TYR A 195 6.26 -17.89 8.46
CA TYR A 195 7.16 -16.80 8.09
C TYR A 195 6.45 -15.46 8.18
N LEU A 196 7.11 -14.46 8.77
CA LEU A 196 6.70 -13.06 8.69
C LEU A 196 7.62 -12.32 7.71
N ILE A 197 7.04 -11.87 6.61
CA ILE A 197 7.69 -11.23 5.48
C ILE A 197 7.42 -9.73 5.52
N ARG A 198 8.49 -8.94 5.58
CA ARG A 198 8.44 -7.48 5.70
C ARG A 198 9.24 -6.85 4.57
N GLY A 199 8.57 -6.61 3.45
CA GLY A 199 9.11 -5.84 2.33
C GLY A 199 9.03 -4.33 2.55
N LYS A 200 9.64 -3.55 1.63
CA LYS A 200 9.51 -2.08 1.60
C LYS A 200 8.05 -1.65 1.48
N ASN A 201 7.33 -2.29 0.55
CA ASN A 201 5.88 -2.24 0.43
C ASN A 201 5.29 -3.50 1.09
N LYS A 202 4.48 -3.29 2.12
CA LYS A 202 4.02 -4.36 3.02
C LYS A 202 3.07 -5.34 2.35
N LEU A 203 2.34 -4.90 1.33
CA LEU A 203 1.33 -5.71 0.64
C LEU A 203 1.87 -6.35 -0.64
N LEU A 204 3.08 -5.99 -1.07
CA LEU A 204 3.60 -6.43 -2.36
C LEU A 204 3.72 -7.95 -2.43
N THR A 205 4.28 -8.60 -1.41
CA THR A 205 4.39 -10.07 -1.37
C THR A 205 3.02 -10.74 -1.54
N TYR A 206 1.96 -10.18 -0.94
CA TYR A 206 0.60 -10.69 -1.08
C TYR A 206 0.12 -10.60 -2.53
N VAL A 207 0.33 -9.46 -3.21
CA VAL A 207 -0.02 -9.28 -4.63
C VAL A 207 0.76 -10.23 -5.53
N LEU A 208 2.06 -10.40 -5.28
CA LEU A 208 2.88 -11.29 -6.09
C LEU A 208 2.41 -12.75 -5.92
N LEU A 209 2.11 -13.19 -4.71
CA LEU A 209 1.56 -14.53 -4.45
C LEU A 209 0.17 -14.72 -5.04
N GLN A 210 -0.70 -13.71 -4.96
CA GLN A 210 -2.02 -13.74 -5.60
C GLN A 210 -1.91 -14.06 -7.09
N ARG A 211 -0.89 -13.53 -7.76
CA ARG A 211 -0.65 -13.79 -9.19
C ARG A 211 -0.03 -15.14 -9.47
N MET A 212 0.94 -15.55 -8.66
CA MET A 212 1.70 -16.77 -8.92
C MET A 212 0.98 -18.03 -8.43
N VAL A 213 0.03 -17.90 -7.49
CA VAL A 213 -0.65 -19.02 -6.85
C VAL A 213 -2.17 -18.82 -6.82
N PRO A 214 -2.87 -18.91 -7.98
CA PRO A 214 -4.31 -18.65 -8.07
C PRO A 214 -5.16 -19.51 -7.12
N LYS A 215 -4.73 -20.76 -6.86
CA LYS A 215 -5.40 -21.71 -5.95
C LYS A 215 -5.57 -21.21 -4.51
N LEU A 216 -4.77 -20.24 -4.07
CA LEU A 216 -4.90 -19.64 -2.74
C LEU A 216 -6.08 -18.66 -2.65
N ASN A 217 -6.74 -18.33 -3.78
CA ASN A 217 -7.87 -17.40 -3.86
C ASN A 217 -7.62 -16.06 -3.16
N LEU A 218 -6.37 -15.60 -3.20
CA LEU A 218 -5.98 -14.32 -2.60
C LEU A 218 -6.61 -13.18 -3.42
N ASN A 219 -7.14 -12.19 -2.72
CA ASN A 219 -7.63 -10.98 -3.35
C ASN A 219 -7.33 -9.79 -2.45
N ILE A 220 -6.39 -8.96 -2.88
CA ILE A 220 -5.96 -7.78 -2.12
C ILE A 220 -7.13 -6.82 -1.86
N ASN A 221 -8.13 -6.74 -2.75
CA ASN A 221 -9.30 -5.88 -2.57
C ASN A 221 -10.23 -6.35 -1.44
N ASN A 222 -10.13 -7.63 -1.03
CA ASN A 222 -10.93 -8.18 0.06
C ASN A 222 -10.33 -7.88 1.43
N ILE A 223 -9.11 -7.31 1.51
CA ILE A 223 -8.50 -6.93 2.77
C ILE A 223 -9.29 -5.77 3.37
N SER A 224 -9.95 -6.03 4.50
CA SER A 224 -10.72 -4.99 5.20
C SER A 224 -9.84 -3.79 5.58
N LYS A 225 -10.36 -2.59 5.33
CA LYS A 225 -9.69 -1.31 5.64
C LYS A 225 -8.26 -1.20 5.12
N ILE A 226 -8.02 -1.66 3.90
CA ILE A 226 -6.69 -1.70 3.26
C ILE A 226 -5.92 -0.38 3.28
N TYR A 227 -6.59 0.78 3.28
CA TYR A 227 -5.94 2.08 3.42
C TYR A 227 -5.10 2.21 4.72
N ASN A 228 -5.50 1.53 5.80
CA ASN A 228 -4.78 1.58 7.09
C ASN A 228 -3.39 0.93 7.04
N TYR A 229 -3.09 0.12 6.03
CA TYR A 229 -1.75 -0.44 5.83
C TYR A 229 -0.72 0.64 5.46
N PHE A 230 -1.20 1.72 4.83
CA PHE A 230 -0.42 2.90 4.46
C PHE A 230 -0.50 4.01 5.52
N ASP A 231 -1.64 4.15 6.19
CA ASP A 231 -1.90 5.22 7.16
C ASP A 231 -2.49 4.68 8.47
N PHE A 232 -1.64 4.11 9.32
CA PHE A 232 -2.07 3.51 10.60
C PHE A 232 -2.90 4.45 11.48
N TRP A 233 -2.50 5.73 11.56
CA TRP A 233 -3.19 6.74 12.37
C TRP A 233 -4.58 7.08 11.86
N ASN A 234 -4.93 6.69 10.65
CA ASN A 234 -6.24 6.96 10.07
C ASN A 234 -7.40 6.39 10.90
N ILE A 235 -7.22 5.21 11.50
CA ILE A 235 -8.24 4.60 12.39
C ILE A 235 -8.57 5.54 13.54
N LEU A 236 -7.56 6.16 14.13
CA LEU A 236 -7.71 7.05 15.27
C LEU A 236 -8.32 8.38 14.82
N LEU A 237 -7.89 8.91 13.68
CA LEU A 237 -8.38 10.17 13.13
C LEU A 237 -9.85 10.11 12.69
N LEU A 238 -10.30 8.97 12.12
CA LEU A 238 -11.70 8.75 11.73
C LEU A 238 -12.67 8.77 12.92
N LYS A 239 -12.21 8.44 14.13
CA LYS A 239 -13.04 8.51 15.34
C LYS A 239 -13.25 9.95 15.83
N ILE A 240 -12.37 10.87 15.44
CA ILE A 240 -12.32 12.26 15.93
C ILE A 240 -12.93 13.24 14.92
N ASN A 241 -12.88 12.93 13.61
CA ASN A 241 -13.27 13.82 12.50
C ASN A 241 -14.25 13.19 11.53
#